data_AF-A0A2Z7AQ14-F1
#
_entry.id   AF-A0A2Z7AQ14-F1
#
_cell.length_a   1.000
_cell.length_b   1.000
_cell.length_c   1.000
_cell.angle_alpha   90.00
_cell.angle_beta   90.00
_cell.angle_gamma   90.00
#
_symmetry.space_group_name_H-M   'P 1'
#
loop_
_entity.id
_entity.type
_entity.pdbx_description
1 polymer ?
#
loop_
_entity_poly.entity_id
_entity_poly.type
_entity_poly.pdbx_seq_one_letter_code
_entity_poly.pdbx_strand_id
1 'polypeptide(L)'
;MIAEDNKSAWADSDSEESSSGTSSSSESEDELQCLMDDDTDEVFDFSNLEFTREDLVKTLNDMVQEYKKLSQSFEEVKAEREIYATKAELIISSDMKDALSKLEIENEELKSRSQEMLYENQRLAGIISSWTKSSASLDKLHGTMKLSGDKIGLGYDGNYSVQQKPVVPQSWKDKV
;
A
#
# COMPACT_ATOMS: atom_id res chain seq x y z
N MET A 1 8.74 36.92 -7.59
CA MET A 1 7.67 36.52 -6.65
C MET A 1 7.45 35.04 -6.91
N ILE A 2 7.79 34.09 -6.03
CA ILE A 2 7.78 34.07 -4.56
C ILE A 2 8.99 33.24 -4.10
N ALA A 3 9.72 33.75 -3.10
CA ALA A 3 10.61 32.98 -2.25
C ALA A 3 9.76 32.36 -1.15
N GLU A 4 10.00 31.12 -0.76
CA GLU A 4 9.44 30.61 0.49
C GLU A 4 10.46 29.76 1.23
N ASP A 5 10.66 30.22 2.45
CA ASP A 5 11.74 29.92 3.36
C ASP A 5 11.44 28.69 4.22
N ASN A 6 12.54 28.14 4.71
CA ASN A 6 12.62 27.13 5.75
C ASN A 6 11.99 27.60 7.09
N LYS A 7 11.42 26.68 7.86
CA LYS A 7 11.06 26.95 9.26
C LYS A 7 11.21 25.68 10.11
N SER A 8 12.41 25.47 10.64
CA SER A 8 12.64 24.55 11.76
C SER A 8 12.35 25.30 13.06
N ALA A 9 11.24 24.96 13.72
CA ALA A 9 10.92 25.44 15.06
C ALA A 9 11.50 24.46 16.09
N TRP A 10 12.61 24.86 16.71
CA TRP A 10 13.10 24.27 17.96
C TRP A 10 12.40 25.00 19.11
N ALA A 11 11.77 24.24 20.01
CA ALA A 11 11.22 24.79 21.25
C ALA A 11 12.08 24.31 22.42
N ASP A 12 12.81 25.26 23.02
CA ASP A 12 13.34 25.17 24.38
C ASP A 12 12.17 25.32 25.37
N SER A 13 12.19 24.55 26.44
CA SER A 13 11.41 24.84 27.63
C SER A 13 12.24 24.50 28.86
N ASP A 14 13.04 25.48 29.27
CA ASP A 14 13.53 25.62 30.63
C ASP A 14 12.33 25.88 31.56
N SER A 15 12.26 25.17 32.68
CA SER A 15 11.34 25.50 33.77
C SER A 15 12.09 25.36 35.08
N GLU A 16 12.67 26.48 35.47
CA GLU A 16 13.20 26.76 36.80
C GLU A 16 12.07 27.33 37.70
N GLU A 17 12.31 27.24 39.01
CA GLU A 17 11.66 27.99 40.11
C GLU A 17 10.48 27.35 40.87
N SER A 18 10.86 26.52 41.85
CA SER A 18 10.62 26.69 43.29
C SER A 18 9.47 27.57 43.83
N SER A 19 8.72 26.92 44.76
CA SER A 19 8.41 27.35 46.15
C SER A 19 6.99 27.84 46.55
N SER A 20 6.46 27.12 47.55
CA SER A 20 5.75 27.58 48.77
C SER A 20 4.22 27.77 48.80
N GLY A 21 3.56 26.86 49.54
CA GLY A 21 2.76 27.20 50.73
C GLY A 21 1.23 27.31 50.60
N THR A 22 0.49 26.39 51.25
CA THR A 22 -0.31 26.62 52.48
C THR A 22 -1.25 25.42 52.77
N SER A 23 -1.33 25.06 54.05
CA SER A 23 -2.12 23.98 54.62
C SER A 23 -3.63 24.16 54.49
N SER A 24 -4.36 23.05 54.40
CA SER A 24 -5.71 22.94 54.98
C SER A 24 -5.93 21.52 55.47
N SER A 25 -5.98 21.37 56.78
CA SER A 25 -6.25 20.13 57.50
C SER A 25 -7.73 20.10 57.80
N SER A 26 -8.46 19.09 57.31
CA SER A 26 -9.80 18.78 57.80
C SER A 26 -9.70 17.54 58.68
N GLU A 27 -9.79 17.76 59.99
CA GLU A 27 -9.89 16.72 61.02
C GLU A 27 -11.01 15.73 60.67
N SER A 28 -10.61 14.49 60.39
CA SER A 28 -11.46 13.31 60.55
C SER A 28 -10.86 12.52 61.71
N GLU A 29 -11.67 12.27 62.73
CA GLU A 29 -11.36 11.37 63.84
C GLU A 29 -11.48 9.93 63.34
N ASP A 30 -10.62 9.55 62.40
CA ASP A 30 -10.29 8.16 62.20
C ASP A 30 -9.03 7.91 63.01
N GLU A 31 -9.21 7.15 64.09
CA GLU A 31 -8.18 6.58 64.93
C GLU A 31 -7.32 5.63 64.06
N LEU A 32 -6.51 6.23 63.19
CA LEU A 32 -5.44 5.56 62.46
C LEU A 32 -4.38 5.25 63.51
N GLN A 33 -4.58 4.10 64.13
CA GLN A 33 -3.57 3.39 64.88
C GLN A 33 -2.36 3.26 63.96
N CYS A 34 -1.43 4.21 64.05
CA CYS A 34 -0.12 4.13 63.43
C CYS A 34 0.56 2.92 64.05
N LEU A 35 0.32 1.75 63.46
CA LEU A 35 1.25 0.65 63.52
C LEU A 35 2.52 1.21 62.88
N MET A 36 3.38 1.79 63.72
CA MET A 36 4.78 1.77 63.41
C MET A 36 5.10 0.28 63.39
N ASP A 37 4.93 -0.33 62.23
CA ASP A 37 5.76 -1.47 61.89
C ASP A 37 7.15 -0.95 62.22
N ASP A 38 7.74 -1.48 63.29
CA ASP A 38 9.17 -1.33 63.51
C ASP A 38 9.73 -1.76 62.16
N ASP A 39 10.18 -0.78 61.37
CA ASP A 39 11.18 -0.97 60.36
C ASP A 39 12.28 -1.62 61.17
N THR A 40 12.20 -2.95 61.21
CA THR A 40 13.22 -3.81 61.72
C THR A 40 14.28 -3.52 60.70
N ASP A 41 15.08 -2.50 61.00
CA ASP A 41 16.36 -2.28 60.40
C ASP A 41 16.99 -3.66 60.56
N GLU A 42 16.87 -4.49 59.52
CA GLU A 42 17.79 -5.57 59.25
C GLU A 42 19.10 -4.82 59.02
N VAL A 43 19.67 -4.33 60.13
CA VAL A 43 21.04 -3.95 60.29
C VAL A 43 21.74 -5.21 59.85
N PHE A 44 22.18 -5.20 58.61
CA PHE A 44 22.99 -6.28 58.06
C PHE A 44 24.13 -6.45 59.07
N ASP A 45 24.05 -7.50 59.88
CA ASP A 45 25.04 -7.77 60.89
C ASP A 45 26.28 -8.28 60.14
N PHE A 46 27.12 -7.33 59.74
CA PHE A 46 28.39 -7.59 59.07
C PHE A 46 29.35 -8.40 59.97
N SER A 47 29.00 -8.64 61.23
CA SER A 47 29.80 -9.38 62.20
C SER A 47 29.95 -10.87 61.87
N ASN A 48 29.17 -11.43 60.93
CA ASN A 48 29.19 -12.85 60.59
C ASN A 48 29.77 -13.20 59.21
N LEU A 49 30.22 -12.20 58.43
CA LEU A 49 30.86 -12.45 57.15
C LEU A 49 32.39 -12.40 57.31
N GLU A 50 32.97 -13.57 57.60
CA GLU A 50 34.41 -13.77 57.72
C GLU A 50 35.07 -13.75 56.33
N PHE A 51 35.10 -12.58 55.70
CA PHE A 51 35.75 -12.40 54.41
C PHE A 51 37.15 -11.88 54.63
N THR A 52 38.15 -12.59 54.10
CA THR A 52 39.49 -12.05 54.10
C THR A 52 39.56 -10.86 53.13
N ARG A 53 40.47 -9.93 53.39
CA ARG A 53 40.70 -8.80 52.48
C ARG A 53 41.04 -9.30 51.07
N GLU A 54 41.76 -10.41 51.00
CA GLU A 54 42.16 -11.09 49.77
C GLU A 54 40.94 -11.57 48.97
N ASP A 55 39.93 -12.12 49.65
CA ASP A 55 38.70 -12.58 48.99
C ASP A 55 37.95 -11.38 48.37
N LEU A 56 37.92 -10.21 49.03
CA LEU A 56 37.28 -9.00 48.51
C LEU A 56 37.97 -8.47 47.26
N VAL A 57 39.29 -8.41 47.30
CA VAL A 57 40.08 -7.98 46.14
C VAL A 57 39.86 -8.94 44.98
N LYS A 58 39.79 -10.25 45.23
CA LYS A 58 39.55 -11.25 44.20
C LYS A 58 38.15 -11.09 43.59
N THR A 59 37.10 -11.04 44.40
CA THR A 59 35.73 -10.86 43.91
C THR A 59 35.59 -9.56 43.11
N LEU A 60 36.17 -8.46 43.57
CA LEU A 60 36.15 -7.19 42.84
C LEU A 60 36.87 -7.31 41.49
N ASN A 61 38.06 -7.92 41.46
CA ASN A 61 38.79 -8.14 40.22
C ASN A 61 37.99 -9.01 39.23
N ASP A 62 37.37 -10.09 39.71
CA ASP A 62 36.54 -10.97 38.89
C ASP A 62 35.34 -10.21 38.31
N MET A 63 34.64 -9.40 39.11
CA MET A 63 33.55 -8.54 38.62
C MET A 63 34.02 -7.53 37.57
N VAL A 64 35.20 -6.91 37.75
CA VAL A 64 35.77 -5.99 36.75
C VAL A 64 36.06 -6.71 35.44
N GLN A 65 36.56 -7.95 35.49
CA GLN A 65 36.82 -8.74 34.29
C GLN A 65 35.52 -9.15 33.59
N GLU A 66 34.51 -9.59 34.33
CA GLU A 66 33.21 -9.93 33.76
C GLU A 66 32.51 -8.71 33.16
N TYR A 67 32.57 -7.54 33.82
CA TYR A 67 32.06 -6.28 33.27
C TYR A 67 32.77 -5.92 31.96
N LYS A 68 34.09 -6.10 31.89
CA LYS A 68 34.86 -5.85 30.67
C LYS A 68 34.42 -6.76 29.51
N LYS A 69 34.22 -8.06 29.79
CA LYS A 69 33.71 -9.01 28.79
C LYS A 69 32.30 -8.64 28.33
N LEU A 70 31.42 -8.28 29.27
CA LEU A 70 30.05 -7.85 28.98
C LEU A 70 30.01 -6.56 28.15
N SER A 71 30.88 -5.60 28.46
CA SER A 71 30.98 -4.37 27.68
C SER A 71 31.45 -4.65 26.25
N GLN A 72 32.39 -5.57 26.07
CA GLN A 72 32.86 -5.97 24.75
C GLN A 72 31.75 -6.69 23.95
N SER A 73 31.05 -7.63 24.56
CA SER A 73 29.95 -8.34 23.88
C SER A 73 28.79 -7.42 23.53
N PHE A 74 28.52 -6.38 24.36
CA PHE A 74 27.53 -5.37 24.04
C PHE A 74 27.88 -4.58 22.75
N GLU A 75 29.14 -4.16 22.60
CA GLU A 75 29.58 -3.48 21.37
C GLU A 75 29.54 -4.40 20.15
N GLU A 76 29.86 -5.69 20.31
CA GLU A 76 29.72 -6.69 19.24
C GLU A 76 28.27 -6.85 18.79
N VAL A 77 27.34 -7.02 19.73
CA VAL A 77 25.89 -7.12 19.44
C VAL A 77 25.36 -5.86 18.78
N LYS A 78 25.85 -4.68 19.19
CA LYS A 78 25.48 -3.41 18.57
C LYS A 78 25.95 -3.35 17.11
N ALA A 79 27.20 -3.72 16.85
CA ALA A 79 27.74 -3.78 15.49
C ALA A 79 27.01 -4.80 14.61
N GLU A 80 26.71 -6.00 15.13
CA GLU A 80 25.96 -7.03 14.41
C GLU A 80 24.54 -6.56 14.06
N ARG A 81 23.86 -5.88 14.99
CA ARG A 81 22.55 -5.29 14.73
C ARG A 81 22.60 -4.28 13.58
N GLU A 82 23.57 -3.38 13.58
CA GLU A 82 23.73 -2.38 12.50
C GLU A 82 23.98 -3.05 11.15
N ILE A 83 24.81 -4.09 11.09
CA ILE A 83 25.05 -4.89 9.88
C ILE A 83 23.76 -5.57 9.41
N TYR A 84 22.98 -6.15 10.33
CA TYR A 84 21.73 -6.82 9.97
C TYR A 84 20.68 -5.84 9.44
N ALA A 85 20.52 -4.68 10.10
CA ALA A 85 19.60 -3.63 9.67
C ALA A 85 19.93 -3.13 8.26
N THR A 86 21.20 -2.78 8.01
CA THR A 86 21.67 -2.32 6.69
C THR A 86 21.53 -3.40 5.62
N LYS A 87 21.79 -4.67 5.95
CA LYS A 87 21.57 -5.80 5.02
C LYS A 87 20.10 -5.96 4.67
N ALA A 88 19.19 -5.88 5.64
CA ALA A 88 17.75 -5.99 5.40
C ALA A 88 17.26 -4.84 4.50
N GLU A 89 17.70 -3.61 4.78
CA GLU A 89 17.39 -2.44 3.95
C GLU A 89 17.90 -2.60 2.50
N LEU A 90 19.13 -3.11 2.33
CA LEU A 90 19.71 -3.32 1.00
C LEU A 90 18.94 -4.38 0.20
N ILE A 91 18.62 -5.52 0.82
CA ILE A 91 17.87 -6.60 0.18
C ILE A 91 16.49 -6.09 -0.27
N ILE A 92 15.75 -5.45 0.64
CA ILE A 92 14.41 -4.90 0.33
C ILE A 92 14.50 -3.87 -0.79
N SER A 93 15.50 -2.98 -0.76
CA SER A 93 15.73 -1.97 -1.79
C SER A 93 16.02 -2.59 -3.17
N SER A 94 16.84 -3.64 -3.22
CA SER A 94 17.14 -4.35 -4.48
C SER A 94 15.91 -5.04 -5.05
N ASP A 95 15.19 -5.81 -4.23
CA ASP A 95 14.01 -6.56 -4.68
C ASP A 95 12.90 -5.62 -5.19
N MET A 96 12.68 -4.50 -4.50
CA MET A 96 11.73 -3.47 -4.93
C MET A 96 12.14 -2.82 -6.25
N LYS A 97 13.44 -2.56 -6.44
CA LYS A 97 13.96 -1.96 -7.68
C LYS A 97 13.78 -2.88 -8.87
N ASP A 98 14.05 -4.18 -8.71
CA ASP A 98 13.86 -5.17 -9.77
C ASP A 98 12.37 -5.34 -10.12
N ALA A 99 11.50 -5.36 -9.09
CA ALA A 99 10.06 -5.39 -9.30
C ALA A 99 9.56 -4.15 -10.07
N LEU A 100 10.04 -2.96 -9.72
CA LEU A 100 9.70 -1.71 -10.42
C LEU A 100 10.14 -1.74 -11.89
N SER A 101 11.38 -2.16 -12.16
CA SER A 101 11.93 -2.28 -13.52
C SER A 101 11.08 -3.23 -14.39
N LYS A 102 10.67 -4.37 -13.83
CA LYS A 102 9.78 -5.32 -14.52
C LYS A 102 8.41 -4.70 -14.83
N LEU A 103 7.83 -3.99 -13.87
CA LEU A 103 6.51 -3.35 -14.02
C LEU A 103 6.55 -2.22 -15.06
N GLU A 104 7.66 -1.48 -15.14
CA GLU A 104 7.89 -0.45 -16.16
C GLU A 104 7.88 -1.05 -17.57
N ILE A 105 8.57 -2.19 -17.77
CA ILE A 105 8.59 -2.91 -19.05
C ILE A 105 7.19 -3.40 -19.44
N GLU A 106 6.46 -4.05 -18.52
CA GLU A 106 5.11 -4.55 -18.78
C GLU A 106 4.13 -3.41 -19.10
N ASN A 107 4.27 -2.26 -18.44
CA ASN A 107 3.44 -1.09 -18.71
C ASN A 107 3.67 -0.53 -20.12
N GLU A 108 4.91 -0.42 -20.57
CA GLU A 108 5.21 0.02 -21.94
C GLU A 108 4.70 -0.99 -22.99
N GLU A 109 4.77 -2.30 -22.71
CA GLU A 109 4.17 -3.33 -23.57
C GLU A 109 2.64 -3.17 -23.66
N LEU A 110 1.96 -3.00 -22.53
CA LEU A 110 0.51 -2.80 -22.48
C LEU A 110 0.08 -1.53 -23.22
N LYS A 111 0.84 -0.45 -23.06
CA LYS A 111 0.61 0.81 -23.78
C LYS A 111 0.76 0.64 -25.29
N SER A 112 1.78 -0.08 -25.74
CA SER A 112 1.98 -0.43 -27.16
C SER A 112 0.79 -1.23 -27.71
N ARG A 113 0.37 -2.28 -26.99
CA ARG A 113 -0.77 -3.12 -27.36
C ARG A 113 -2.09 -2.34 -27.39
N SER A 114 -2.30 -1.45 -26.42
CA SER A 114 -3.48 -0.56 -26.38
C SER A 114 -3.50 0.36 -27.60
N GLN A 115 -2.35 0.89 -28.01
CA GLN A 115 -2.24 1.76 -29.16
C GLN A 115 -2.54 1.01 -30.47
N GLU A 116 -2.03 -0.21 -30.63
CA GLU A 116 -2.36 -1.10 -31.76
C GLU A 116 -3.87 -1.35 -31.85
N MET A 117 -4.51 -1.68 -30.72
CA MET A 117 -5.96 -1.89 -30.67
C MET A 117 -6.76 -0.64 -31.08
N LEU A 118 -6.29 0.54 -30.67
CA LEU A 118 -6.88 1.81 -31.08
C LEU A 118 -6.83 2.01 -32.60
N TYR A 119 -5.69 1.72 -33.23
CA TYR A 119 -5.55 1.80 -34.69
C TYR A 119 -6.46 0.81 -35.41
N GLU A 120 -6.56 -0.42 -34.91
CA GLU A 120 -7.45 -1.44 -35.48
C GLU A 120 -8.92 -1.04 -35.37
N ASN A 121 -9.34 -0.49 -34.23
CA ASN A 121 -10.70 0.03 -34.05
C ASN A 121 -11.04 1.15 -35.05
N GLN A 122 -10.10 2.06 -35.30
CA GLN A 122 -10.29 3.12 -36.30
C GLN A 122 -10.41 2.54 -37.72
N ARG A 123 -9.57 1.53 -38.05
CA ARG A 123 -9.63 0.84 -39.35
C ARG A 123 -10.97 0.15 -39.55
N LEU A 124 -11.45 -0.58 -38.55
CA LEU A 124 -12.74 -1.25 -38.57
C LEU A 124 -13.90 -0.26 -38.72
N ALA A 125 -13.87 0.87 -38.00
CA ALA A 125 -14.86 1.94 -38.16
C ALA A 125 -14.92 2.46 -39.62
N GLY A 126 -13.76 2.62 -40.27
CA GLY A 126 -13.66 2.98 -41.68
C GLY A 126 -14.32 1.96 -42.61
N ILE A 127 -14.05 0.66 -42.39
CA ILE A 127 -14.66 -0.43 -43.16
C ILE A 127 -16.17 -0.46 -42.98
N ILE A 128 -16.66 -0.37 -41.74
CA ILE A 128 -18.10 -0.35 -41.44
C ILE A 128 -18.78 0.83 -42.14
N SER A 129 -18.18 2.02 -42.11
CA SER A 129 -18.73 3.20 -42.77
C SER A 129 -18.82 3.03 -44.31
N SER A 130 -17.81 2.40 -44.91
CA SER A 130 -17.76 2.12 -46.36
C SER A 130 -18.79 1.07 -46.75
N TRP A 131 -18.91 0.01 -45.96
CA TRP A 131 -19.88 -1.06 -46.17
C TRP A 131 -21.31 -0.55 -46.00
N THR A 132 -21.57 0.30 -45.01
CA THR A 132 -22.87 0.95 -44.80
C THR A 132 -23.28 1.81 -46.00
N LYS A 133 -22.37 2.62 -46.55
CA LYS A 133 -22.62 3.44 -47.75
C LYS A 133 -22.89 2.58 -49.00
N SER A 134 -22.12 1.50 -49.17
CA SER A 134 -22.29 0.55 -50.27
C SER A 134 -23.64 -0.16 -50.19
N SER A 135 -24.02 -0.64 -49.01
CA SER A 135 -25.32 -1.27 -48.76
C SER A 135 -26.47 -0.33 -49.08
N ALA A 136 -26.43 0.92 -48.58
CA ALA A 136 -27.45 1.91 -48.88
C ALA A 136 -27.58 2.22 -50.38
N SER A 137 -26.46 2.20 -51.11
CA SER A 137 -26.44 2.38 -52.58
C SER A 137 -27.06 1.18 -53.30
N LEU A 138 -26.76 -0.04 -52.85
CA LEU A 138 -27.32 -1.27 -53.38
C LEU A 138 -28.84 -1.37 -53.14
N ASP A 139 -29.30 -0.99 -51.94
CA ASP A 139 -30.73 -0.93 -51.60
C ASP A 139 -31.49 0.03 -52.51
N LYS A 140 -30.89 1.19 -52.82
CA LYS A 140 -31.45 2.16 -53.75
C LYS A 140 -31.57 1.60 -55.17
N LEU A 141 -30.55 0.85 -55.64
CA LEU A 141 -30.59 0.16 -56.93
C LEU A 141 -31.71 -0.89 -56.99
N HIS A 142 -31.82 -1.73 -55.97
CA HIS A 142 -32.92 -2.71 -55.87
C HIS A 142 -34.29 -2.04 -55.88
N GLY A 143 -34.46 -0.90 -55.20
CA GLY A 143 -35.68 -0.11 -55.25
C GLY A 143 -36.02 0.38 -56.66
N THR A 144 -35.05 0.91 -57.40
CA THR A 144 -35.26 1.37 -58.79
C THR A 144 -35.59 0.25 -59.77
N MET A 145 -35.00 -0.93 -59.60
CA MET A 145 -35.23 -2.07 -60.49
C MET A 145 -36.64 -2.67 -60.33
N LYS A 146 -37.22 -2.63 -59.12
CA LYS A 146 -38.62 -3.01 -58.90
C LYS A 146 -39.59 -2.06 -59.60
N LEU A 147 -39.34 -0.75 -59.56
CA LEU A 147 -40.17 0.27 -60.22
C LEU A 147 -40.19 0.17 -61.75
N SER A 148 -39.14 -0.36 -62.39
CA SER A 148 -39.11 -0.58 -63.84
C SER A 148 -39.84 -1.85 -64.30
N GLY A 149 -40.14 -2.78 -63.39
CA GLY A 149 -40.88 -4.02 -63.68
C GLY A 149 -42.39 -3.81 -63.84
N ASP A 150 -42.96 -2.81 -63.16
CA ASP A 150 -44.42 -2.59 -63.10
C ASP A 150 -45.02 -1.92 -64.35
N LYS A 151 -44.23 -1.68 -65.40
CA LYS A 151 -44.73 -1.17 -66.70
C LYS A 151 -44.94 -2.25 -67.76
N ILE A 152 -44.64 -3.52 -67.49
CA ILE A 152 -45.02 -4.61 -68.38
C ILE A 152 -46.43 -5.07 -67.99
N GLY A 153 -47.41 -4.27 -68.41
CA GLY A 153 -48.82 -4.66 -68.46
C GLY A 153 -49.03 -5.72 -69.54
N LEU A 154 -48.63 -6.96 -69.26
CA LEU A 154 -49.07 -8.14 -69.98
C LEU A 154 -50.02 -8.89 -69.04
N GLY A 155 -51.30 -8.55 -69.15
CA GLY A 155 -52.35 -9.27 -68.48
C GLY A 155 -52.44 -10.68 -69.03
N TYR A 156 -52.05 -11.67 -68.24
CA TYR A 156 -52.65 -12.99 -68.28
C TYR A 156 -52.80 -13.52 -66.86
N ASP A 157 -54.05 -13.88 -66.60
CA ASP A 157 -54.66 -14.39 -65.38
C ASP A 157 -53.97 -15.68 -64.88
N GLY A 158 -53.79 -15.82 -63.57
CA GLY A 158 -53.10 -16.97 -62.98
C GLY A 158 -52.80 -16.84 -61.49
N ASN A 159 -53.83 -17.02 -60.66
CA ASN A 159 -53.74 -17.27 -59.21
C ASN A 159 -52.57 -18.20 -58.84
N TYR A 160 -51.67 -17.78 -57.92
CA TYR A 160 -51.21 -18.56 -56.74
C TYR A 160 -50.47 -17.64 -55.76
N SER A 161 -50.99 -17.55 -54.54
CA SER A 161 -50.46 -16.75 -53.43
C SER A 161 -49.27 -17.45 -52.76
N VAL A 162 -48.08 -16.82 -52.74
CA VAL A 162 -46.99 -17.21 -51.83
C VAL A 162 -46.46 -15.97 -51.13
N GLN A 163 -46.84 -15.82 -49.85
CA GLN A 163 -46.25 -14.83 -48.96
C GLN A 163 -44.78 -15.19 -48.69
N GLN A 164 -43.85 -14.42 -49.24
CA GLN A 164 -42.46 -14.43 -48.77
C GLN A 164 -42.34 -13.51 -47.56
N LYS A 165 -42.21 -14.11 -46.37
CA LYS A 165 -41.73 -13.40 -45.18
C LYS A 165 -40.21 -13.24 -45.26
N PRO A 166 -39.64 -12.10 -44.83
CA PRO A 166 -38.19 -11.94 -44.75
C PRO A 166 -37.64 -12.86 -43.65
N VAL A 167 -36.73 -13.76 -44.03
CA VAL A 167 -35.98 -14.60 -43.09
C VAL A 167 -34.78 -13.78 -42.62
N VAL A 168 -34.81 -13.35 -41.36
CA VAL A 168 -33.65 -12.76 -40.68
C VAL A 168 -32.70 -13.91 -40.30
N PRO A 169 -31.40 -13.87 -40.65
CA PRO A 169 -30.44 -14.87 -40.20
C PRO A 169 -30.34 -14.89 -38.66
N GLN A 170 -30.51 -16.07 -38.07
CA GLN A 170 -30.60 -16.28 -36.63
C GLN A 170 -29.29 -15.98 -35.85
N SER A 171 -28.20 -15.61 -36.51
CA SER A 171 -26.87 -15.47 -35.90
C SER A 171 -26.63 -14.16 -35.13
N TRP A 172 -27.62 -13.28 -35.02
CA TRP A 172 -27.46 -11.94 -34.43
C TRP A 172 -28.22 -11.73 -33.11
N LYS A 173 -28.85 -12.78 -32.56
CA LYS A 173 -29.69 -12.64 -31.35
C LYS A 173 -28.97 -12.91 -30.02
N ASP A 174 -27.78 -13.51 -30.05
CA ASP A 174 -27.14 -14.01 -28.82
C ASP A 174 -25.81 -13.30 -28.48
N LYS A 175 -25.82 -11.96 -28.46
CA LYS A 175 -24.71 -11.18 -27.90
C LYS A 175 -25.14 -9.77 -27.46
N VAL A 176 -26.01 -9.72 -26.45
CA VAL A 176 -26.14 -8.59 -25.51
C VAL A 176 -26.30 -9.18 -24.11
#